data_AF-A0A1W1ZRL1-F1
#
_entry.id   AF-A0A1W1ZRL1-F1
#
_cell.length_a   1.000
_cell.length_b   1.000
_cell.length_c   1.000
_cell.angle_alpha   90.00
_cell.angle_beta   90.00
_cell.angle_gamma   90.00
#
_symmetry.space_group_name_H-M   'P 1'
#
loop_
_entity.id
_entity.type
_entity.pdbx_description
1 polymer ?
#
loop_
_entity_poly.entity_id
_entity_poly.type
_entity_poly.pdbx_seq_one_letter_code
_entity_poly.pdbx_strand_id
1 'polypeptide(L)'
;MVEQSLSRVWTMRAAYIALCLVVIFFHLLPLETAPRRWAAPDLMVALSLAWAIRRPEYVPAVSIAGVMLLADLMFQRPPGLWAALMVITVEWLKRRQRRQRDASFAMEWLTVVSALTVATLANRLALLSVMYAPGSLYLALMQLAMTAMAYPFVVMVSRFLFGVRHASPGEVDTLGRRI
;
A
#
# COMPACT_ATOMS: atom_id res chain seq x y z
N MET A 1 11.82 -15.05 25.16
CA MET A 1 10.60 -14.36 24.68
C MET A 1 10.90 -13.21 23.69
N VAL A 2 12.00 -12.44 23.82
CA VAL A 2 12.35 -11.33 22.90
C VAL A 2 12.79 -11.77 21.49
N GLU A 3 13.41 -12.95 21.32
CA GLU A 3 13.83 -13.44 19.99
C GLU A 3 12.67 -13.91 19.10
N GLN A 4 11.58 -14.38 19.70
CA GLN A 4 10.40 -14.83 18.95
C GLN A 4 9.64 -13.66 18.30
N SER A 5 9.70 -12.45 18.88
CA SER A 5 9.07 -11.27 18.29
C SER A 5 9.90 -10.68 17.15
N LEU A 6 11.22 -10.61 17.31
CA LEU A 6 12.15 -10.16 16.27
C LEU A 6 12.09 -11.06 15.02
N SER A 7 12.21 -12.37 15.20
CA SER A 7 12.11 -13.34 14.08
C SER A 7 10.79 -13.19 13.33
N ARG A 8 9.67 -13.09 14.03
CA ARG A 8 8.34 -12.89 13.42
C ARG A 8 8.22 -11.58 12.62
N VAL A 9 8.80 -10.47 13.10
CA VAL A 9 8.82 -9.19 12.38
C VAL A 9 9.61 -9.32 11.08
N TRP A 10 10.77 -9.98 11.11
CA TRP A 10 11.59 -10.21 9.91
C TRP A 10 10.89 -11.12 8.92
N THR A 11 10.24 -12.20 9.38
CA THR A 11 9.42 -13.06 8.52
C THR A 11 8.28 -12.29 7.85
N MET A 12 7.57 -11.43 8.58
CA MET A 12 6.49 -10.63 8.02
C MET A 12 7.00 -9.56 7.05
N ARG A 13 8.15 -8.93 7.31
CA ARG A 13 8.80 -8.01 6.37
C ARG A 13 9.18 -8.71 5.07
N ALA A 14 9.76 -9.91 5.18
CA ALA A 14 10.06 -10.75 4.03
C ALA A 14 8.79 -11.13 3.26
N ALA A 15 7.71 -11.49 3.97
CA ALA A 15 6.43 -11.80 3.35
C ALA A 15 5.82 -10.61 2.59
N TYR A 16 5.91 -9.39 3.15
CA TYR A 16 5.48 -8.17 2.46
C TYR A 16 6.25 -7.97 1.14
N ILE A 17 7.58 -8.03 1.20
CA ILE A 17 8.45 -7.89 0.02
C ILE A 17 8.12 -8.99 -1.00
N ALA A 18 8.03 -10.24 -0.57
CA ALA A 18 7.70 -11.36 -1.43
C ALA A 18 6.34 -11.19 -2.10
N LEU A 19 5.31 -10.74 -1.37
CA LEU A 19 3.99 -10.51 -1.95
C LEU A 19 4.02 -9.38 -2.98
N CYS A 20 4.73 -8.29 -2.71
CA CYS A 20 4.96 -7.24 -3.70
C CYS A 20 5.70 -7.75 -4.94
N LEU A 21 6.74 -8.58 -4.78
CA LEU A 21 7.45 -9.19 -5.90
C LEU A 21 6.56 -10.12 -6.72
N VAL A 22 5.68 -10.88 -6.07
CA VAL A 22 4.68 -11.71 -6.75
C VAL A 22 3.72 -10.83 -7.55
N VAL A 23 3.25 -9.71 -7.00
CA VAL A 23 2.40 -8.75 -7.72
C VAL A 23 3.14 -8.16 -8.93
N ILE A 24 4.43 -7.81 -8.78
CA ILE A 24 5.27 -7.33 -9.89
C ILE A 24 5.42 -8.41 -10.94
N PHE A 25 5.70 -9.65 -10.55
CA PHE A 25 5.82 -10.79 -11.45
C PHE A 25 4.57 -11.00 -12.29
N PHE A 26 3.38 -10.99 -11.66
CA PHE A 26 2.11 -11.08 -12.38
C PHE A 26 1.84 -9.88 -13.30
N HIS A 27 2.32 -8.68 -12.96
CA HIS A 27 2.21 -7.50 -13.83
C HIS A 27 3.17 -7.56 -15.03
N LEU A 28 4.32 -8.21 -14.88
CA LEU A 28 5.30 -8.41 -15.95
C LEU A 28 4.89 -9.52 -16.91
N LEU A 29 4.07 -10.48 -16.47
CA LEU A 29 3.48 -11.46 -17.37
C LEU A 29 2.59 -10.70 -18.37
N PRO A 30 2.87 -10.80 -19.68
CA PRO A 30 2.06 -10.18 -20.71
C PRO A 30 0.74 -10.97 -20.84
N LEU A 31 -0.17 -10.77 -19.89
CA LEU A 31 -1.54 -11.30 -19.90
C LEU A 31 -2.46 -10.47 -20.83
N GLU A 32 -1.88 -9.54 -21.57
CA GLU A 32 -2.55 -8.44 -22.25
C GLU A 32 -2.36 -8.57 -23.76
N THR A 33 -3.36 -9.13 -24.43
CA THR A 33 -3.39 -9.24 -25.90
C THR A 33 -4.32 -8.21 -26.56
N ALA A 34 -4.93 -7.30 -25.80
CA ALA A 34 -5.92 -6.33 -26.30
C ALA A 34 -5.77 -4.94 -25.63
N PRO A 35 -6.16 -3.84 -26.31
CA PRO A 35 -6.05 -2.50 -25.77
C PRO A 35 -6.89 -2.31 -24.50
N ARG A 36 -6.23 -1.95 -23.40
CA ARG A 36 -6.81 -1.70 -22.07
C ARG A 36 -7.87 -0.60 -22.10
N ARG A 37 -9.13 -1.01 -22.14
CA ARG A 37 -10.28 -0.15 -21.77
C ARG A 37 -10.51 -0.13 -20.26
N TRP A 38 -9.86 -1.03 -19.53
CA TRP A 38 -10.04 -1.25 -18.09
C TRP A 38 -8.72 -1.02 -17.34
N ALA A 39 -8.76 -0.29 -16.22
CA ALA A 39 -7.59 -0.09 -15.37
C ALA A 39 -7.65 -1.05 -14.17
N ALA A 40 -6.71 -1.99 -14.10
CA ALA A 40 -6.60 -2.91 -12.97
C ALA A 40 -6.26 -2.16 -11.66
N PRO A 41 -6.72 -2.65 -10.50
CA PRO A 41 -6.40 -2.04 -9.21
C PRO A 41 -4.89 -2.10 -8.91
N ASP A 42 -4.37 -1.08 -8.25
CA ASP A 42 -2.98 -1.08 -7.76
C ASP A 42 -2.89 -1.88 -6.46
N LEU A 43 -2.66 -3.19 -6.61
CA LEU A 43 -2.55 -4.13 -5.51
C LEU A 43 -1.35 -3.85 -4.60
N MET A 44 -0.25 -3.31 -5.15
CA MET A 44 0.92 -2.96 -4.35
C MET A 44 0.58 -1.85 -3.37
N VAL A 45 -0.07 -0.80 -3.87
CA VAL A 45 -0.51 0.35 -3.06
C VAL A 45 -1.55 -0.06 -2.03
N ALA A 46 -2.56 -0.84 -2.43
CA ALA A 46 -3.57 -1.36 -1.52
C ALA A 46 -2.96 -2.18 -0.39
N LEU A 47 -1.98 -3.04 -0.71
CA LEU A 47 -1.26 -3.84 0.28
C LEU A 47 -0.45 -2.96 1.24
N SER A 48 0.32 -2.00 0.72
CA SER A 48 1.12 -1.08 1.53
C SER A 48 0.26 -0.31 2.53
N LEU A 49 -0.88 0.23 2.08
CA LEU A 49 -1.80 0.99 2.93
C LEU A 49 -2.45 0.08 3.99
N ALA A 50 -2.91 -1.11 3.60
CA ALA A 50 -3.56 -2.06 4.50
C ALA A 50 -2.62 -2.54 5.61
N TRP A 51 -1.39 -2.90 5.25
CA TRP A 51 -0.41 -3.39 6.22
C TRP A 51 0.14 -2.26 7.09
N ALA A 52 0.31 -1.06 6.54
CA ALA A 52 0.76 0.11 7.29
C ALA A 52 -0.20 0.51 8.42
N ILE A 53 -1.52 0.42 8.18
CA ILE A 53 -2.53 0.73 9.20
C ILE A 53 -2.54 -0.34 10.30
N ARG A 54 -2.45 -1.62 9.93
CA ARG A 54 -2.67 -2.74 10.85
C ARG A 54 -1.46 -3.10 11.70
N ARG A 55 -0.27 -3.10 11.09
CA ARG A 55 0.99 -3.46 11.74
C ARG A 55 2.12 -2.63 11.13
N PRO A 56 2.29 -1.35 11.54
CA PRO A 56 3.28 -0.45 10.97
C PRO A 56 4.73 -0.95 11.11
N GLU A 57 4.98 -1.88 12.04
CA GLU A 57 6.27 -2.52 12.29
C GLU A 57 6.73 -3.46 11.17
N TYR A 58 5.78 -4.09 10.47
CA TYR A 58 6.05 -5.03 9.38
C TYR A 58 6.37 -4.33 8.06
N VAL A 59 6.05 -3.02 7.95
CA VAL A 59 6.24 -2.26 6.71
C VAL A 59 7.03 -0.98 7.00
N PRO A 60 8.36 -1.08 7.22
CA PRO A 60 9.21 0.09 7.36
C PRO A 60 9.19 0.92 6.07
N ALA A 61 9.28 2.26 6.19
CA ALA A 61 9.28 3.17 5.05
C ALA A 61 10.31 2.76 3.98
N VAL A 62 11.48 2.27 4.40
CA VAL A 62 12.55 1.79 3.51
C VAL A 62 12.10 0.60 2.65
N SER A 63 11.30 -0.33 3.18
CA SER A 63 10.78 -1.46 2.39
C SER A 63 9.79 -1.00 1.32
N ILE A 64 8.94 -0.01 1.63
CA ILE A 64 7.99 0.57 0.68
C ILE A 64 8.76 1.32 -0.40
N ALA A 65 9.73 2.14 0.01
CA ALA A 65 10.59 2.88 -0.91
C ALA A 65 11.31 1.93 -1.87
N GLY A 66 11.98 0.89 -1.36
CA GLY A 66 12.71 -0.07 -2.19
C GLY A 66 11.83 -0.82 -3.17
N VAL A 67 10.68 -1.33 -2.71
CA VAL A 67 9.75 -2.09 -3.55
C VAL A 67 9.07 -1.20 -4.61
N MET A 68 8.62 -0.01 -4.23
CA MET A 68 7.96 0.91 -5.16
C MET A 68 8.95 1.49 -6.16
N LEU A 69 10.17 1.79 -5.75
CA LEU A 69 11.23 2.23 -6.65
C LEU A 69 11.63 1.12 -7.64
N LEU A 70 11.71 -0.13 -7.17
CA LEU A 70 11.92 -1.28 -8.05
C LEU A 70 10.76 -1.42 -9.05
N ALA A 71 9.52 -1.29 -8.62
CA ALA A 71 8.37 -1.30 -9.51
C ALA A 71 8.38 -0.15 -10.51
N ASP A 72 8.75 1.06 -10.08
CA ASP A 72 8.87 2.22 -10.97
C ASP A 72 9.90 1.97 -12.07
N LEU A 73 11.06 1.40 -11.72
CA LEU A 73 12.11 1.00 -12.67
C LEU A 73 11.62 -0.11 -13.62
N MET A 74 11.01 -1.17 -13.10
CA MET A 74 10.58 -2.32 -13.92
C MET A 74 9.43 -1.98 -14.86
N PHE A 75 8.50 -1.13 -14.44
CA PHE A 75 7.37 -0.68 -15.26
C PHE A 75 7.67 0.54 -16.10
N GLN A 76 8.93 0.98 -16.17
CA GLN A 76 9.37 2.16 -16.93
C GLN A 76 8.55 3.42 -16.59
N ARG A 77 8.09 3.52 -15.34
CA ARG A 77 7.45 4.72 -14.80
C ARG A 77 8.56 5.71 -14.42
N PRO A 78 8.25 7.02 -14.35
CA PRO A 78 9.22 8.01 -13.91
C PRO A 78 9.75 7.63 -12.52
N PRO A 79 11.06 7.31 -12.43
CA PRO A 79 11.59 6.56 -11.29
C PRO A 79 11.51 7.38 -10.01
N GLY A 80 10.95 6.79 -8.96
CA GLY A 80 11.01 7.32 -7.60
C GLY A 80 9.93 8.35 -7.24
N LEU A 81 9.18 8.90 -8.21
CA LEU A 81 8.08 9.84 -7.92
C LEU A 81 6.96 9.15 -7.14
N TRP A 82 6.49 8.02 -7.66
CA TRP A 82 5.42 7.25 -7.03
C TRP A 82 5.90 6.64 -5.71
N ALA A 83 7.12 6.10 -5.68
CA ALA A 83 7.74 5.61 -4.45
C ALA A 83 7.80 6.68 -3.34
N ALA A 84 8.24 7.89 -3.65
CA ALA A 84 8.32 8.99 -2.68
C ALA A 84 6.94 9.38 -2.16
N LEU A 85 5.96 9.54 -3.06
CA LEU A 85 4.58 9.86 -2.68
C LEU A 85 3.99 8.77 -1.79
N MET A 86 4.18 7.50 -2.14
CA MET A 86 3.67 6.38 -1.34
C MET A 86 4.28 6.31 0.05
N VAL A 87 5.58 6.58 0.20
CA VAL A 87 6.23 6.67 1.51
C VAL A 87 5.62 7.79 2.35
N ILE A 88 5.45 8.98 1.77
CA ILE A 88 4.83 10.13 2.46
C ILE A 88 3.39 9.80 2.88
N THR A 89 2.59 9.26 1.96
CA THR A 89 1.20 8.88 2.21
C THR A 89 1.09 7.86 3.33
N VAL A 90 1.93 6.82 3.30
CA VAL A 90 1.93 5.77 4.33
C VAL A 90 2.37 6.31 5.69
N GLU A 91 3.43 7.13 5.75
CA GLU A 91 3.89 7.70 7.02
C GLU A 91 2.87 8.68 7.61
N TRP A 92 2.22 9.48 6.77
CA TRP A 92 1.11 10.33 7.20
C TRP A 92 -0.05 9.50 7.76
N LEU A 93 -0.40 8.40 7.09
CA LEU A 93 -1.46 7.49 7.50
C LEU A 93 -1.14 6.81 8.85
N LYS A 94 0.10 6.35 9.04
CA LYS A 94 0.59 5.78 10.30
C LYS A 94 0.46 6.77 11.46
N ARG A 95 0.83 8.04 11.26
CA ARG A 95 0.69 9.10 12.28
C ARG A 95 -0.77 9.39 12.60
N ARG A 96 -1.62 9.45 11.57
CA ARG A 96 -3.05 9.73 11.70
C ARG A 96 -3.81 8.61 12.42
N GLN A 97 -3.47 7.34 12.17
CA GLN A 97 -4.08 6.19 12.83
C GLN A 97 -3.76 6.11 14.31
N ARG A 98 -2.52 6.43 14.72
CA ARG A 98 -2.15 6.52 16.14
C ARG A 98 -3.04 7.52 16.92
N ARG A 99 -3.55 8.54 16.23
CA ARG A 99 -4.42 9.58 16.80
C ARG A 99 -5.91 9.22 16.78
N GLN A 100 -6.32 8.23 15.99
CA GLN A 100 -7.72 7.84 15.76
C GLN A 100 -7.93 6.33 16.05
N ARG A 101 -7.54 5.89 17.25
CA ARG A 101 -7.59 4.47 17.64
C ARG A 101 -9.00 3.86 17.69
N ASP A 102 -10.05 4.68 17.83
CA ASP A 102 -11.45 4.25 17.92
C ASP A 102 -12.26 4.51 16.63
N ALA A 103 -11.59 4.73 15.50
CA ALA A 103 -12.27 4.98 14.23
C ALA A 103 -12.96 3.71 13.70
N SER A 104 -14.20 3.86 13.22
CA SER A 104 -14.90 2.78 12.51
C SER A 104 -14.19 2.40 11.21
N PHE A 105 -14.42 1.18 10.73
CA PHE A 105 -13.86 0.71 9.45
C PHE A 105 -14.23 1.64 8.28
N ALA A 106 -15.43 2.23 8.30
CA ALA A 106 -15.86 3.20 7.29
C ALA A 106 -14.98 4.46 7.30
N MET A 107 -14.59 4.94 8.48
CA MET A 107 -13.71 6.10 8.62
C MET A 107 -12.25 5.78 8.24
N GLU A 108 -11.79 4.56 8.54
CA GLU A 108 -10.50 4.04 8.04
C GLU A 108 -10.49 4.04 6.51
N TRP A 109 -11.53 3.47 5.90
CA TRP A 109 -11.67 3.38 4.46
C TRP A 109 -11.74 4.76 3.81
N LEU A 110 -12.56 5.68 4.33
CA LEU A 110 -12.61 7.08 3.85
C LEU A 110 -11.23 7.76 3.94
N THR A 111 -10.50 7.53 5.03
CA THR A 111 -9.15 8.07 5.20
C THR A 111 -8.20 7.52 4.15
N VAL A 112 -8.23 6.21 3.88
CA VAL A 112 -7.40 5.56 2.85
C VAL A 112 -7.74 6.07 1.45
N VAL A 113 -9.04 6.14 1.13
CA VAL A 113 -9.50 6.66 -0.17
C VAL A 113 -9.07 8.11 -0.34
N SER A 114 -9.25 8.97 0.68
CA SER A 114 -8.81 10.36 0.61
C SER A 114 -7.29 10.48 0.41
N ALA A 115 -6.50 9.67 1.10
CA ALA A 115 -5.04 9.67 0.98
C ALA A 115 -4.59 9.20 -0.40
N LEU A 116 -5.24 8.18 -0.94
CA LEU A 116 -5.00 7.65 -2.29
C LEU A 116 -5.37 8.70 -3.37
N THR A 117 -6.49 9.39 -3.21
CA THR A 117 -6.89 10.49 -4.09
C THR A 117 -5.86 11.61 -4.11
N VAL A 118 -5.40 12.04 -2.94
CA VAL A 118 -4.36 13.08 -2.87
C VAL A 118 -3.05 12.62 -3.52
N ALA A 119 -2.60 11.39 -3.25
CA ALA A 119 -1.37 10.84 -3.83
C ALA A 119 -1.45 10.73 -5.37
N THR A 120 -2.57 10.25 -5.91
CA THR A 120 -2.79 10.12 -7.35
C THR A 120 -2.87 11.48 -8.04
N LEU A 121 -3.55 12.46 -7.45
CA LEU A 121 -3.55 13.84 -7.95
C LEU A 121 -2.16 14.46 -7.91
N ALA A 122 -1.44 14.33 -6.80
CA ALA A 122 -0.08 14.85 -6.65
C ALA A 122 0.87 14.23 -7.70
N ASN A 123 0.79 12.92 -7.91
CA ASN A 123 1.55 12.25 -8.96
C ASN A 123 1.22 12.83 -10.34
N ARG A 124 -0.07 12.98 -10.67
CA ARG A 124 -0.48 13.53 -11.97
C ARG A 124 0.00 14.96 -12.19
N LEU A 125 -0.09 15.81 -11.18
CA LEU A 125 0.40 17.19 -11.23
C LEU A 125 1.92 17.25 -11.39
N ALA A 126 2.66 16.39 -10.68
CA ALA A 126 4.09 16.28 -10.82
C ALA A 126 4.49 15.81 -12.23
N LEU A 127 3.80 14.82 -12.80
CA LEU A 127 4.02 14.40 -14.20
C LEU A 127 3.80 15.55 -15.19
N LEU A 128 2.71 16.30 -15.02
CA LEU A 128 2.42 17.46 -15.87
C LEU A 128 3.50 18.55 -15.75
N SER A 129 4.05 18.78 -14.55
CA SER A 129 5.11 19.78 -14.34
C SER A 129 6.42 19.45 -15.08
N VAL A 130 6.70 18.17 -15.30
CA VAL A 130 7.89 17.69 -16.03
C VAL A 130 7.56 17.44 -17.52
N MET A 131 6.42 17.95 -17.99
CA MET A 131 5.92 17.75 -19.37
C MET A 131 5.75 16.27 -19.77
N TYR A 132 5.63 15.37 -18.81
CA TYR A 132 5.30 13.98 -19.07
C TYR A 132 3.79 13.85 -19.24
N ALA A 133 3.32 13.43 -20.41
CA ALA A 133 1.89 13.29 -20.70
C ALA A 133 1.29 12.13 -19.88
N PRO A 134 0.50 12.40 -18.82
CA PRO A 134 -0.13 11.31 -18.08
C PRO A 134 -1.22 10.66 -18.93
N GLY A 135 -1.48 9.38 -18.71
CA GLY A 135 -2.58 8.66 -19.37
C GLY A 135 -3.95 9.31 -19.14
N SER A 136 -4.98 8.84 -19.85
CA SER A 136 -6.32 9.44 -19.82
C SER A 136 -6.87 9.58 -18.39
N LEU A 137 -7.55 10.69 -18.13
CA LEU A 137 -8.10 10.98 -16.80
C LEU A 137 -9.14 9.94 -16.37
N TYR A 138 -9.91 9.43 -17.34
CA TYR A 138 -10.84 8.33 -17.16
C TYR A 138 -10.16 7.07 -16.60
N LEU A 139 -9.03 6.64 -17.18
CA LEU A 139 -8.32 5.45 -16.70
C LEU A 139 -7.77 5.65 -15.29
N ALA A 140 -7.29 6.86 -14.95
CA ALA A 140 -6.80 7.17 -13.61
C ALA A 140 -7.93 7.14 -12.56
N LEU A 141 -9.10 7.73 -12.87
CA LEU A 141 -10.27 7.66 -11.99
C LEU A 141 -10.76 6.23 -11.80
N MET A 142 -10.77 5.44 -12.88
CA MET A 142 -11.16 4.03 -12.79
C MET A 142 -10.16 3.23 -11.96
N GLN A 143 -8.85 3.44 -12.15
CA GLN A 143 -7.82 2.78 -11.33
C GLN A 143 -7.96 3.12 -9.85
N LEU A 144 -8.22 4.39 -9.54
CA LEU A 144 -8.45 4.85 -8.17
C LEU A 144 -9.68 4.17 -7.57
N ALA A 145 -10.81 4.17 -8.28
CA ALA A 145 -12.03 3.52 -7.83
C ALA A 145 -11.81 2.01 -7.62
N MET A 146 -11.16 1.34 -8.57
CA MET A 146 -10.82 -0.07 -8.48
C MET A 146 -9.91 -0.37 -7.29
N THR A 147 -8.89 0.46 -7.04
CA THR A 147 -7.97 0.30 -5.90
C THR A 147 -8.70 0.54 -4.57
N ALA A 148 -9.59 1.54 -4.52
CA ALA A 148 -10.43 1.84 -3.36
C ALA A 148 -11.39 0.68 -3.03
N MET A 149 -11.97 0.04 -4.06
CA MET A 149 -12.84 -1.13 -3.91
C MET A 149 -12.05 -2.41 -3.62
N ALA A 150 -10.84 -2.54 -4.15
CA ALA A 150 -9.94 -3.67 -3.88
C ALA A 150 -9.38 -3.60 -2.44
N TYR A 151 -9.25 -2.41 -1.84
CA TYR A 151 -8.76 -2.24 -0.48
C TYR A 151 -9.46 -3.15 0.55
N PRO A 152 -10.81 -3.12 0.73
CA PRO A 152 -11.48 -4.00 1.69
C PRO A 152 -11.25 -5.49 1.38
N PHE A 153 -11.12 -5.86 0.10
CA PHE A 153 -10.83 -7.23 -0.30
C PHE A 153 -9.40 -7.65 0.08
N VAL A 154 -8.40 -6.83 -0.24
CA VAL A 154 -6.99 -7.04 0.15
C VAL A 154 -6.87 -7.12 1.67
N VAL A 155 -7.61 -6.29 2.38
CA VAL A 155 -7.69 -6.29 3.84
C VAL A 155 -8.28 -7.62 4.36
N MET A 156 -9.35 -8.13 3.74
CA MET A 156 -9.98 -9.39 4.11
C MET A 156 -9.06 -10.59 3.82
N VAL A 157 -8.45 -10.61 2.64
CA VAL A 157 -7.50 -11.64 2.22
C VAL A 157 -6.26 -11.63 3.13
N SER A 158 -5.74 -10.45 3.48
CA SER A 158 -4.63 -10.31 4.42
C SER A 158 -4.99 -10.79 5.84
N ARG A 159 -6.24 -10.56 6.29
CA ARG A 159 -6.75 -11.17 7.54
C ARG A 159 -6.76 -12.69 7.47
N PHE A 160 -7.22 -13.24 6.36
CA PHE A 160 -7.47 -14.67 6.20
C PHE A 160 -6.16 -15.46 5.98
N LEU A 161 -5.26 -14.99 5.12
CA LEU A 161 -4.00 -15.67 4.79
C LEU A 161 -2.91 -15.49 5.85
N PHE A 162 -2.76 -14.28 6.39
CA PHE A 162 -1.62 -13.94 7.26
C PHE A 162 -1.99 -13.79 8.73
N GLY A 163 -3.28 -13.96 9.08
CA GLY A 163 -3.75 -13.85 10.45
C GLY A 163 -3.53 -12.46 11.05
N VAL A 164 -3.40 -11.41 10.21
CA VAL A 164 -3.21 -10.01 10.64
C VAL A 164 -4.54 -9.48 11.17
N ARG A 165 -4.89 -9.92 12.38
CA ARG A 165 -6.01 -9.40 13.17
C ARG A 165 -5.74 -7.94 13.54
N HIS A 166 -6.80 -7.14 13.64
CA HIS A 166 -6.73 -5.91 14.44
C HIS A 166 -6.28 -6.34 15.84
N ALA A 167 -5.28 -5.66 16.40
CA ALA A 167 -5.00 -5.81 17.83
C ALA A 167 -6.26 -5.35 18.57
N SER A 168 -6.95 -6.29 19.23
CA SER A 168 -8.06 -5.97 20.13
C SER A 168 -7.58 -5.07 21.26
N PRO A 169 -8.44 -4.20 21.82
CA PRO A 169 -8.05 -3.27 22.88
C PRO A 169 -7.54 -4.09 24.08
N GLY A 170 -6.25 -3.96 24.42
CA GLY A 170 -5.62 -4.66 25.55
C GLY A 170 -4.58 -5.72 25.22
N GLU A 171 -4.31 -6.04 23.95
CA GLU A 171 -3.20 -6.94 23.60
C GLU A 171 -1.86 -6.21 23.62
N VAL A 172 -0.98 -6.58 24.55
CA VAL A 172 0.37 -6.02 24.64
C VAL A 172 1.15 -6.42 23.38
N ASP A 173 1.84 -5.45 22.79
CA ASP A 173 2.65 -5.67 21.60
C ASP A 173 3.70 -6.78 21.84
N THR A 174 4.10 -7.49 20.78
CA THR A 174 5.14 -8.53 20.83
C THR A 174 6.50 -8.02 21.31
N LEU A 175 6.69 -6.70 21.43
CA LEU A 175 7.85 -6.03 22.02
C LEU A 175 7.64 -5.57 23.48
N GLY A 176 6.55 -5.97 24.13
CA GLY A 176 6.27 -5.63 25.54
C GLY A 176 5.90 -4.17 25.78
N ARG A 177 5.64 -3.37 24.73
CA ARG A 177 5.08 -2.03 24.90
C ARG A 177 3.58 -2.09 25.05
N ARG A 178 3.07 -1.43 26.10
CA ARG A 178 1.65 -1.10 26.20
C ARG A 178 1.29 -0.21 25.02
N ILE A 179 0.39 -0.70 24.17
CA ILE A 179 -0.28 0.09 23.15
C ILE A 179 -1.52 0.74 23.75
#